data_AF-A0A7V7DEC7-F1
#
_entry.id   AF-A0A7V7DEC7-F1
#
_cell.length_a   1.000
_cell.length_b   1.000
_cell.length_c   1.000
_cell.angle_alpha   90.00
_cell.angle_beta   90.00
_cell.angle_gamma   90.00
#
_symmetry.space_group_name_H-M   'P 1'
#
loop_
_entity.id
_entity.type
_entity.pdbx_description
1 polymer ?
#
loop_
_entity_poly.entity_id
_entity_poly.type
_entity_poly.pdbx_seq_one_letter_code
_entity_poly.pdbx_strand_id
1 'polypeptide(L)' 'MNQHKILFLRKLEDRGMKQHAFPGLYWSIKSCLHSNPEISDAEINRRLERLGWKDLNLDRATVDLAKACFGPEL' A
#
# COMPACT_ATOMS: atom_id res chain seq x y z
N MET A 1 -14.09 -4.40 -10.52
CA MET A 1 -12.85 -3.73 -10.03
C MET A 1 -13.26 -2.81 -8.89
N ASN A 2 -12.83 -3.08 -7.65
CA ASN A 2 -13.27 -2.33 -6.46
C ASN A 2 -12.90 -0.84 -6.58
N GLN A 3 -13.85 0.07 -6.33
CA GLN A 3 -13.62 1.53 -6.38
C GLN A 3 -12.45 1.97 -5.50
N HIS A 4 -12.24 1.32 -4.35
CA HIS A 4 -11.08 1.53 -3.48
C HIS A 4 -9.74 1.31 -4.18
N LYS A 5 -9.66 0.29 -5.07
CA LYS A 5 -8.44 -0.02 -5.82
C LYS A 5 -8.09 1.08 -6.80
N ILE A 6 -9.09 1.65 -7.48
CA ILE A 6 -8.89 2.76 -8.42
C ILE A 6 -8.40 4.01 -7.67
N LEU A 7 -9.03 4.33 -6.53
CA LEU A 7 -8.62 5.46 -5.70
C LEU A 7 -7.21 5.29 -5.13
N PHE A 8 -6.86 4.09 -4.68
CA PHE A 8 -5.54 3.76 -4.19
C PHE A 8 -4.46 3.93 -5.28
N LEU A 9 -4.68 3.37 -6.46
CA LEU A 9 -3.75 3.51 -7.59
C LEU A 9 -3.59 4.98 -8.03
N ARG A 10 -4.68 5.74 -8.03
CA ARG A 10 -4.64 7.17 -8.38
C ARG A 10 -3.84 7.99 -7.36
N LYS A 11 -3.97 7.69 -6.06
CA LYS A 11 -3.15 8.33 -5.01
C LYS A 11 -1.67 7.98 -5.13
N LEU A 12 -1.35 6.78 -5.60
CA LEU A 12 0.04 6.38 -5.84
C LEU A 12 0.61 7.12 -7.05
N GLU A 13 -0.15 7.20 -8.14
CA GLU A 13 0.23 7.94 -9.35
C GLU A 13 0.50 9.43 -9.04
N ASP A 14 -0.36 10.06 -8.24
CA ASP A 14 -0.20 11.45 -7.79
C ASP A 14 1.10 11.69 -6.99
N ARG A 15 1.60 10.63 -6.32
CA ARG A 15 2.88 10.64 -5.60
C ARG A 15 4.08 10.25 -6.47
N GLY A 16 3.90 10.18 -7.79
CA GLY A 16 4.97 9.89 -8.75
C GLY A 16 5.29 8.40 -8.91
N MET A 17 4.48 7.49 -8.35
CA MET A 17 4.64 6.07 -8.63
C MET A 17 4.26 5.76 -10.08
N LYS A 18 5.17 5.05 -10.76
CA LYS A 18 4.94 4.58 -12.12
C LYS A 18 4.03 3.35 -12.13
N GLN A 19 3.17 3.23 -13.13
CA GLN A 19 2.18 2.16 -13.20
C GLN A 19 2.77 0.74 -13.17
N HIS A 20 4.00 0.56 -13.69
CA HIS A 20 4.71 -0.72 -13.65
C HIS A 20 5.12 -1.14 -12.24
N ALA A 21 5.24 -0.20 -11.30
CA ALA A 21 5.61 -0.45 -9.91
C ALA A 21 4.39 -0.86 -9.05
N PHE A 22 3.17 -0.60 -9.54
CA PHE A 22 1.94 -0.85 -8.79
C PHE A 22 1.76 -2.31 -8.35
N PRO A 23 2.04 -3.34 -9.18
CA PRO A 23 1.86 -4.74 -8.75
C PRO A 23 2.81 -5.12 -7.62
N GLY A 24 4.07 -4.69 -7.69
CA GLY A 24 5.08 -4.97 -6.66
C GLY A 24 4.77 -4.26 -5.35
N LEU A 25 4.35 -2.99 -5.42
CA LEU A 25 3.96 -2.24 -4.25
C LEU A 25 2.70 -2.82 -3.60
N TYR A 26 1.69 -3.16 -4.41
CA TYR A 26 0.46 -3.79 -3.95
C TYR A 26 0.76 -5.09 -3.19
N TRP A 27 1.63 -5.95 -3.72
CA TRP A 27 2.06 -7.18 -3.04
C TRP A 27 2.84 -6.91 -1.76
N SER A 28 3.72 -5.92 -1.76
CA SER A 28 4.51 -5.53 -0.58
C SER A 28 3.60 -5.11 0.59
N ILE A 29 2.59 -4.29 0.31
CA ILE A 29 1.62 -3.83 1.30
C ILE A 29 0.70 -4.98 1.73
N LYS A 30 0.21 -5.79 0.78
CA LYS A 30 -0.61 -6.98 1.09
C LYS A 30 0.13 -7.92 2.04
N SER A 31 1.41 -8.19 1.77
CA SER A 31 2.24 -9.05 2.62
C SER A 31 2.41 -8.47 4.02
N CYS A 32 2.64 -7.16 4.15
CA CYS A 32 2.73 -6.50 5.45
C CYS A 32 1.44 -6.64 6.27
N LEU A 33 0.28 -6.45 5.62
CA LEU A 33 -1.03 -6.54 6.26
C LEU A 33 -1.43 -7.98 6.59
N HIS A 34 -1.06 -8.96 5.75
CA HIS A 34 -1.31 -10.37 6.02
C HIS A 34 -0.51 -10.90 7.20
N SER A 35 0.76 -10.48 7.33
CA SER A 35 1.58 -10.88 8.47
C SER A 35 1.15 -10.24 9.80
N ASN A 36 0.53 -9.05 9.76
CA ASN A 36 0.00 -8.38 10.93
C ASN A 36 -1.09 -7.37 10.51
N PRO A 37 -2.39 -7.69 10.70
CA PRO A 37 -3.49 -6.80 10.34
C PRO A 37 -3.52 -5.47 11.11
N GLU A 38 -2.98 -5.48 12.34
CA GLU A 38 -2.91 -4.32 13.24
C GLU A 38 -1.62 -3.51 13.06
N ILE A 39 -0.81 -3.84 12.06
CA ILE A 39 0.42 -3.11 11.74
C ILE A 39 0.14 -1.61 11.56
N SER A 40 0.95 -0.80 12.22
CA SER A 40 0.91 0.66 12.13
C SER A 40 1.42 1.14 10.77
N ASP A 41 0.92 2.29 10.30
CA ASP A 41 1.38 2.92 9.06
C ASP A 41 2.90 3.17 9.05
N ALA A 42 3.48 3.62 10.17
CA ALA A 42 4.92 3.79 10.32
C ALA A 42 5.72 2.49 10.07
N GLU A 43 5.23 1.36 10.55
CA GLU A 43 5.90 0.06 10.36
C GLU A 43 5.70 -0.48 8.93
N ILE A 44 4.55 -0.21 8.30
CA ILE A 44 4.38 -0.47 6.86
C ILE A 44 5.41 0.32 6.06
N ASN A 45 5.52 1.63 6.28
CA ASN A 45 6.47 2.48 5.58
C ASN A 45 7.92 2.00 5.77
N ARG A 46 8.31 1.67 7.00
CA ARG A 46 9.64 1.11 7.30
C ARG A 46 9.93 -0.18 6.54
N ARG A 47 8.93 -1.07 6.40
CA ARG A 47 9.08 -2.31 5.62
C ARG A 47 9.16 -2.03 4.13
N LEU A 48 8.39 -1.08 3.63
CA LEU A 48 8.44 -0.64 2.24
C LEU A 48 9.81 -0.06 1.90
N GLU A 49 10.39 0.79 2.76
CA GLU A 49 11.75 1.31 2.59
C GLU A 49 12.79 0.19 2.50
N ARG A 50 12.69 -0.85 3.35
CA ARG A 50 13.57 -2.04 3.31
C ARG A 50 13.42 -2.86 2.02
N LEU A 51 12.23 -2.86 1.42
CA LEU A 51 11.94 -3.49 0.13
C LEU A 51 12.39 -2.64 -1.07
N GLY A 52 12.95 -1.44 -0.83
CA GLY A 52 13.45 -0.54 -1.87
C GLY A 52 12.51 0.61 -2.21
N TRP A 53 11.34 0.71 -1.58
CA TRP A 53 10.37 1.80 -1.77
C TRP A 53 10.71 3.03 -0.92
N LYS A 54 11.94 3.55 -1.05
CA LYS A 54 12.47 4.62 -0.18
C LYS A 54 11.78 5.97 -0.35
N ASP A 55 11.35 6.29 -1.57
CA ASP A 55 10.68 7.55 -1.88
C ASP A 55 9.16 7.51 -1.62
N LEU A 56 8.65 6.41 -1.06
CA LEU A 56 7.24 6.24 -0.80
C LEU A 56 6.94 6.39 0.69
N ASN A 57 6.17 7.44 1.02
CA ASN A 57 5.56 7.59 2.33
C ASN A 57 4.04 7.45 2.21
N LEU A 58 3.49 6.42 2.85
CA LEU A 58 2.06 6.16 2.90
C LEU A 58 1.46 6.82 4.15
N ASP A 59 0.71 7.90 3.96
CA ASP A 59 -0.15 8.44 5.00
C ASP A 59 -1.24 7.45 5.40
N ARG A 60 -1.78 7.62 6.62
CA ARG A 60 -2.85 6.79 7.18
C ARG A 60 -4.03 6.60 6.23
N ALA A 61 -4.48 7.66 5.55
CA ALA A 61 -5.57 7.58 4.57
C ALA A 61 -5.26 6.65 3.38
N THR A 62 -4.00 6.55 2.97
CA THR A 62 -3.60 5.64 1.88
C THR A 62 -3.47 4.21 2.38
N VAL A 63 -3.03 4.02 3.63
CA VAL A 63 -3.02 2.70 4.28
C VAL A 63 -4.44 2.18 4.49
N ASP A 64 -5.38 3.00 4.96
CA ASP A 64 -6.79 2.64 5.09
C ASP A 64 -7.42 2.25 3.74
N LEU A 65 -7.13 2.99 2.67
CA LEU A 65 -7.54 2.61 1.32
C LEU A 65 -6.93 1.27 0.90
N ALA A 66 -5.66 1.03 1.24
CA ALA A 66 -5.00 -0.24 0.95
C ALA A 66 -5.70 -1.38 1.72
N LYS A 67 -5.93 -1.25 3.02
CA LYS A 67 -6.68 -2.21 3.86
C LYS A 67 -8.06 -2.51 3.27
N ALA A 68 -8.81 -1.47 2.86
CA ALA A 68 -10.09 -1.61 2.19
C ALA A 68 -10.00 -2.29 0.80
N CYS A 69 -8.87 -2.16 0.10
CA CYS A 69 -8.61 -2.89 -1.14
C CYS A 69 -8.35 -4.38 -0.90
N PHE A 70 -7.67 -4.73 0.19
CA PHE A 70 -7.30 -6.11 0.50
C PHE A 70 -8.45 -6.89 1.14
N GLY A 71 -9.44 -6.21 1.73
CA GLY A 71 -10.70 -6.81 2.20
C GLY A 71 -10.51 -7.89 3.28
N PRO A 72 -11.61 -8.54 3.74
CA PRO A 72 -11.57 -9.51 4.85
C PRO A 72 -10.90 -10.87 4.50
N GLU A 73 -10.31 -11.02 3.31
CA GLU A 73 -9.55 -12.21 2.91
C GLU A 73 -8.05 -12.10 3.24
N LEU A 74 -7.74 -11.42 4.35
CA LEU A 74 -6.42 -11.45 4.97
C LEU A 74 -6.37 -12.47 6.11
#